data_AF-A0A955JNN9-F1
#
_entry.id   AF-A0A955JNN9-F1
#
_cell.length_a   1.000
_cell.length_b   1.000
_cell.length_c   1.000
_cell.angle_alpha   90.00
_cell.angle_beta   90.00
_cell.angle_gamma   90.00
#
_symmetry.space_group_name_H-M   'P 1'
#
loop_
_entity.id
_entity.type
_entity.pdbx_description
1 polymer ?
#
loop_
_entity_poly.entity_id
_entity_poly.type
_entity_poly.pdbx_seq_one_letter_code
_entity_poly.pdbx_strand_id
1 'polypeptide(L)'
;MTLPERTESGSLRVLVIGFLTVVLVVGLALVMFAVTRAVSPNIDSVDALANSDNACVTCHRNTTPGIVEQFGHSTMAAASVTCEDCHVVSADYPAAEAHEGTYVLASPTSAMCAKCHGGEVAQFNASRHGLPAYVAVFGTEGLSQDLLDMYAAIPEGQFAPDKSRNAIAALEGPAITRFACESCHNVGRPAADESVGQCQKCHLRHEFSLSQARHPETCNNCHIGPDHPQWEIYTESAHGIAYATGGDSWNWDAEPGTLTVNDFPAPTCATCHMSATKDQPVTHDVGMRISWNNRPAVSIRPEVSDA
;
A
#
# COMPACT_ATOMS: atom_id res chain seq x y z
N MET A 1 88.52 -26.38 -2.81
CA MET A 1 87.28 -26.96 -2.25
C MET A 1 86.72 -25.96 -1.25
N THR A 2 85.72 -25.19 -1.65
CA THR A 2 84.74 -24.51 -0.78
C THR A 2 83.62 -24.00 -1.70
N LEU A 3 82.48 -24.71 -1.70
CA LEU A 3 81.24 -24.20 -2.30
C LEU A 3 80.58 -23.24 -1.30
N PRO A 4 79.99 -22.12 -1.74
CA PRO A 4 79.34 -21.18 -0.84
C PRO A 4 78.01 -21.75 -0.32
N GLU A 5 77.86 -21.70 1.00
CA GLU A 5 76.62 -22.01 1.72
C GLU A 5 75.52 -21.01 1.31
N ARG A 6 74.50 -21.49 0.57
CA ARG A 6 73.28 -20.71 0.32
C ARG A 6 72.46 -20.66 1.60
N THR A 7 72.28 -19.45 2.13
CA THR A 7 71.47 -19.19 3.31
C THR A 7 69.97 -19.37 3.02
N GLU A 8 69.40 -20.52 3.40
CA GLU A 8 67.95 -20.81 3.30
C GLU A 8 67.05 -19.90 4.17
N SER A 9 67.63 -19.14 5.12
CA SER A 9 66.90 -18.38 6.12
C SER A 9 66.15 -17.14 5.59
N GLY A 10 66.55 -16.60 4.43
CA GLY A 10 65.92 -15.42 3.84
C GLY A 10 64.57 -15.71 3.17
N SER A 11 64.48 -16.83 2.45
CA SER A 11 63.29 -17.21 1.67
C SER A 11 62.10 -17.56 2.59
N LEU A 12 62.35 -18.30 3.66
CA LEU A 12 61.32 -18.68 4.63
C LEU A 12 60.75 -17.47 5.37
N ARG A 13 61.58 -16.48 5.73
CA ARG A 13 61.12 -15.24 6.37
C ARG A 13 60.23 -14.41 5.45
N VAL A 14 60.57 -14.32 4.17
CA VAL A 14 59.74 -13.60 3.18
C VAL A 14 58.39 -14.29 2.98
N LEU A 15 58.36 -15.62 2.92
CA LEU A 15 57.11 -16.39 2.82
C LEU A 15 56.22 -16.24 4.05
N VAL A 16 56.80 -16.29 5.25
CA VAL A 16 56.05 -16.11 6.51
C VAL A 16 55.49 -14.70 6.62
N ILE A 17 56.28 -13.67 6.31
CA ILE A 17 55.80 -12.27 6.34
C ILE A 17 54.72 -12.06 5.28
N GLY A 18 54.89 -12.61 4.08
CA GLY A 18 53.88 -12.55 3.01
C GLY A 18 52.56 -13.20 3.43
N PHE A 19 52.61 -14.41 4.00
CA PHE A 19 51.43 -15.12 4.49
C PHE A 19 50.72 -14.34 5.62
N LEU A 20 51.46 -13.84 6.61
CA LEU A 20 50.89 -13.04 7.69
C LEU A 20 50.24 -11.75 7.16
N THR A 21 50.84 -11.12 6.15
CA THR A 21 50.28 -9.92 5.50
C THR A 21 48.96 -10.24 4.78
N VAL A 22 48.90 -11.34 4.04
CA VAL A 22 47.67 -11.77 3.35
C VAL A 22 46.57 -12.09 4.36
N VAL A 23 46.88 -12.83 5.44
CA VAL A 23 45.92 -13.14 6.51
C VAL A 23 45.42 -11.86 7.17
N LEU A 24 46.31 -10.89 7.45
CA LEU A 24 45.93 -9.61 8.02
C LEU A 24 45.01 -8.82 7.10
N VAL A 25 45.35 -8.71 5.80
CA VAL A 25 44.55 -7.95 4.82
C VAL A 25 43.19 -8.59 4.59
N VAL A 26 43.13 -9.92 4.43
CA VAL A 26 41.87 -10.66 4.29
C VAL A 26 41.04 -10.56 5.57
N GLY A 27 41.68 -10.68 6.74
CA GLY A 27 41.02 -10.49 8.03
C GLY A 27 40.43 -9.09 8.17
N LEU A 28 41.18 -8.04 7.81
CA LEU A 28 40.69 -6.66 7.84
C LEU A 28 39.54 -6.44 6.83
N ALA A 29 39.63 -7.02 5.63
CA ALA A 29 38.58 -6.93 4.63
C ALA A 29 37.30 -7.63 5.08
N LEU A 30 37.41 -8.79 5.73
CA LEU A 30 36.26 -9.50 6.31
C LEU A 30 35.64 -8.74 7.48
N VAL A 31 36.45 -8.11 8.34
CA VAL A 31 35.96 -7.24 9.42
C VAL A 31 35.26 -6.00 8.84
N MET A 32 35.84 -5.34 7.84
CA MET A 32 35.19 -4.21 7.16
C MET A 32 33.89 -4.63 6.48
N PHE A 33 33.85 -5.80 5.84
CA PHE A 33 32.63 -6.35 5.22
C PHE A 33 31.56 -6.70 6.27
N ALA A 34 31.95 -7.23 7.42
CA ALA A 34 31.04 -7.51 8.53
C ALA A 34 30.50 -6.23 9.17
N VAL A 35 31.35 -5.22 9.38
CA VAL A 35 30.95 -3.91 9.93
C VAL A 35 30.06 -3.16 8.94
N THR A 36 30.35 -3.18 7.64
CA THR A 36 29.48 -2.53 6.63
C THR A 36 28.12 -3.22 6.46
N ARG A 37 28.04 -4.55 6.63
CA ARG A 37 26.73 -5.25 6.71
C ARG A 37 25.98 -4.97 8.01
N ALA A 38 26.68 -4.86 9.13
CA ALA A 38 26.07 -4.52 10.43
C ALA A 38 25.62 -3.05 10.51
N VAL A 39 26.24 -2.17 9.72
CA VAL A 39 25.91 -0.75 9.58
C VAL A 39 25.20 -0.53 8.24
N SER A 40 24.17 -1.33 7.96
CA SER A 40 23.03 -0.74 7.24
C SER A 40 22.25 -0.01 8.31
N PRO A 41 22.10 1.32 8.24
CA PRO A 41 21.17 1.97 9.15
C PRO A 41 19.80 1.43 8.78
N ASN A 42 19.32 0.47 9.57
CA ASN A 42 17.90 0.45 9.85
C ASN A 42 17.70 1.79 10.53
N ILE A 43 17.26 2.80 9.77
CA ILE A 43 16.65 3.97 10.38
C ILE A 43 15.38 3.37 10.97
N ASP A 44 15.47 2.79 12.17
CA ASP A 44 14.29 2.45 12.94
C ASP A 44 13.49 3.75 12.98
N SER A 45 12.32 3.75 12.34
CA SER A 45 11.46 4.92 12.27
C SER A 45 11.30 5.45 13.69
N VAL A 46 11.43 6.76 13.89
CA VAL A 46 11.29 7.34 15.23
C VAL A 46 9.82 7.23 15.64
N ASP A 47 9.53 6.59 16.77
CA ASP A 47 8.19 6.61 17.37
C ASP A 47 7.85 8.04 17.79
N ALA A 48 7.00 8.71 16.99
CA ALA A 48 6.53 10.07 17.22
C ALA A 48 5.66 10.17 18.49
N LEU A 49 5.11 9.06 18.98
CA LEU A 49 4.25 9.01 20.15
C LEU A 49 5.01 8.60 21.41
N ALA A 50 6.28 8.21 21.35
CA ALA A 50 7.05 7.63 22.47
C ALA A 50 6.84 8.35 23.82
N ASN A 51 6.77 9.68 23.82
CA ASN A 51 6.58 10.50 25.03
C ASN A 51 5.22 11.22 25.10
N SER A 52 4.26 10.81 24.28
CA SER A 52 2.91 11.39 24.26
C SER A 52 2.18 11.12 25.58
N ASP A 53 1.61 12.19 26.14
CA ASP A 53 0.73 12.21 27.31
C ASP A 53 -0.75 12.30 26.93
N ASN A 54 -1.06 12.24 25.63
CA ASN A 54 -2.43 12.21 25.11
C ASN A 54 -3.22 11.04 25.76
N ALA A 55 -4.47 11.31 26.14
CA ALA A 55 -5.29 10.35 26.87
C ALA A 55 -5.62 9.09 26.05
N CYS A 56 -5.93 9.25 24.75
CA CYS A 56 -6.17 8.13 23.84
C CYS A 56 -4.91 7.27 23.73
N VAL A 57 -3.74 7.88 23.46
CA VAL A 57 -2.46 7.17 23.35
C VAL A 57 -2.12 6.45 24.66
N THR A 58 -2.23 7.13 25.79
CA THR A 58 -1.88 6.58 27.11
C THR A 58 -2.74 5.38 27.48
N CYS A 59 -4.05 5.44 27.22
CA CYS A 59 -4.94 4.31 27.45
C CYS A 59 -4.68 3.18 26.45
N HIS A 60 -4.62 3.50 25.15
CA HIS A 60 -4.49 2.52 24.08
C HIS A 60 -3.12 1.83 24.01
N ARG A 61 -2.09 2.40 24.62
CA ARG A 61 -0.83 1.67 24.87
C ARG A 61 -1.03 0.41 25.68
N ASN A 62 -2.00 0.41 26.59
CA ASN A 62 -2.27 -0.72 27.47
C ASN A 62 -3.33 -1.66 26.91
N THR A 63 -4.28 -1.16 26.12
CA THR A 63 -5.41 -1.94 25.61
C THR A 63 -5.22 -2.44 24.17
N THR A 64 -4.57 -1.65 23.32
CA THR A 64 -4.29 -1.97 21.91
C THR A 64 -2.86 -1.54 21.51
N PRO A 65 -1.81 -2.07 22.17
CA PRO A 65 -0.43 -1.60 21.98
C PRO A 65 0.03 -1.62 20.53
N GLY A 66 -0.36 -2.64 19.75
CA GLY A 66 0.02 -2.73 18.33
C GLY A 66 -0.56 -1.61 17.46
N ILE A 67 -1.73 -1.05 17.81
CA ILE A 67 -2.30 0.11 17.09
C ILE A 67 -1.46 1.35 17.36
N VAL A 68 -1.11 1.60 18.64
CA VAL A 68 -0.28 2.76 19.02
C VAL A 68 1.11 2.64 18.41
N GLU A 69 1.70 1.44 18.43
CA GLU A 69 3.00 1.16 17.83
C GLU A 69 3.01 1.47 16.33
N GLN A 70 2.03 0.96 15.58
CA GLN A 70 1.92 1.23 14.14
C GLN A 70 1.71 2.71 13.85
N PHE A 71 0.79 3.36 14.58
CA PHE A 71 0.50 4.76 14.35
C PHE A 71 1.67 5.66 14.73
N GLY A 72 2.37 5.38 15.84
CA GLY A 72 3.52 6.14 16.30
C GLY A 72 4.67 6.20 15.30
N HIS A 73 4.80 5.18 14.46
CA HIS A 73 5.79 5.12 13.38
C HIS A 73 5.28 5.64 12.03
N SER A 74 4.02 6.08 11.95
CA SER A 74 3.44 6.60 10.71
C SER A 74 3.90 8.03 10.39
N THR A 75 3.86 8.40 9.10
CA THR A 75 4.06 9.78 8.65
C THR A 75 2.99 10.73 9.19
N MET A 76 1.79 10.24 9.47
CA MET A 76 0.72 11.03 10.06
C MET A 76 1.02 11.42 11.51
N ALA A 77 1.51 10.49 12.34
CA ALA A 77 1.92 10.84 13.70
C ALA A 77 3.13 11.79 13.70
N ALA A 78 4.09 11.58 12.79
CA ALA A 78 5.20 12.52 12.59
C ALA A 78 4.72 13.92 12.16
N ALA A 79 3.62 14.00 11.41
CA ALA A 79 2.93 15.24 11.03
C ALA A 79 1.98 15.77 12.12
N SER A 80 2.02 15.22 13.34
CA SER A 80 1.19 15.61 14.48
C SER A 80 -0.33 15.40 14.30
N VAL A 81 -0.74 14.50 13.41
CA VAL A 81 -2.13 14.00 13.36
C VAL A 81 -2.36 13.12 14.59
N THR A 82 -3.48 13.29 15.27
CA THR A 82 -3.82 12.55 16.49
C THR A 82 -4.90 11.48 16.24
N CYS A 83 -5.13 10.63 17.23
CA CYS A 83 -6.20 9.63 17.16
C CYS A 83 -7.57 10.30 16.95
N GLU A 84 -7.78 11.43 17.62
CA GLU A 84 -9.00 12.21 17.64
C GLU A 84 -9.34 12.83 16.29
N ASP A 85 -8.34 13.24 15.50
CA ASP A 85 -8.56 13.87 14.18
C ASP A 85 -9.36 12.96 13.23
N CYS A 86 -9.16 11.64 13.37
CA CYS A 86 -9.83 10.60 12.59
C CYS A 86 -11.02 9.98 13.32
N HIS A 87 -10.90 9.74 14.63
CA HIS A 87 -11.89 8.95 15.36
C HIS A 87 -12.94 9.80 16.07
N VAL A 88 -12.62 10.96 16.61
CA VAL A 88 -13.56 11.73 17.43
C VAL A 88 -14.53 12.51 16.53
N VAL A 89 -15.82 12.34 16.82
CA VAL A 89 -16.93 12.97 16.11
C VAL A 89 -17.95 13.53 17.10
N SER A 90 -18.91 14.30 16.62
CA SER A 90 -20.03 14.75 17.44
C SER A 90 -20.97 13.60 17.77
N ALA A 91 -21.74 13.72 18.87
CA ALA A 91 -22.67 12.69 19.32
C ALA A 91 -23.79 12.37 18.32
N ASP A 92 -24.12 13.32 17.45
CA ASP A 92 -25.12 13.21 16.39
C ASP A 92 -24.54 12.74 15.05
N TYR A 93 -23.22 12.50 14.97
CA TYR A 93 -22.59 11.99 13.76
C TYR A 93 -23.07 10.55 13.47
N PRO A 94 -23.38 10.20 12.20
CA PRO A 94 -23.80 8.85 11.86
C PRO A 94 -22.79 7.77 12.29
N ALA A 95 -23.27 6.75 13.00
CA ALA A 95 -22.46 5.67 13.60
C ALA A 95 -21.48 6.13 14.71
N ALA A 96 -21.70 7.29 15.34
CA ALA A 96 -20.99 7.69 16.54
C ALA A 96 -21.30 6.74 17.72
N GLU A 97 -20.24 6.32 18.42
CA GLU A 97 -20.32 5.49 19.62
C GLU A 97 -19.72 6.23 20.81
N ALA A 98 -20.41 6.21 21.95
CA ALA A 98 -19.89 6.81 23.18
C ALA A 98 -18.66 6.03 23.67
N HIS A 99 -17.56 6.73 23.94
CA HIS A 99 -16.30 6.14 24.35
C HIS A 99 -15.53 7.09 25.27
N GLU A 100 -15.29 6.68 26.53
CA GLU A 100 -14.50 7.43 27.52
C GLU A 100 -14.86 8.94 27.63
N GLY A 101 -16.15 9.24 27.65
CA GLY A 101 -16.65 10.62 27.81
C GLY A 101 -16.65 11.47 26.52
N THR A 102 -16.29 10.89 25.38
CA THR A 102 -16.45 11.48 24.04
C THR A 102 -17.25 10.54 23.14
N TYR A 103 -17.37 10.88 21.85
CA TYR A 103 -17.98 10.05 20.82
C TYR A 103 -16.97 9.79 19.71
N VAL A 104 -16.91 8.53 19.26
CA VAL A 104 -15.94 8.09 18.26
C VAL A 104 -16.58 7.29 17.14
N LEU A 105 -15.92 7.26 15.99
CA LEU A 105 -16.11 6.25 14.96
C LEU A 105 -15.16 5.09 15.22
N ALA A 106 -15.68 3.87 15.38
CA ALA A 106 -14.85 2.67 15.50
C ALA A 106 -14.00 2.42 14.22
N SER A 107 -14.51 2.84 13.07
CA SER A 107 -13.79 2.88 11.79
C SER A 107 -14.03 4.25 11.15
N PRO A 108 -13.00 5.10 11.02
CA PRO A 108 -13.10 6.36 10.30
C PRO A 108 -13.56 6.14 8.86
N THR A 109 -14.35 7.07 8.35
CA THR A 109 -14.87 7.07 6.98
C THR A 109 -13.97 7.91 6.08
N SER A 110 -14.16 7.83 4.76
CA SER A 110 -13.41 8.68 3.81
C SER A 110 -13.65 10.19 4.02
N ALA A 111 -14.75 10.58 4.69
CA ALA A 111 -14.98 11.96 5.08
C ALA A 111 -13.90 12.48 6.06
N MET A 112 -13.37 11.61 6.94
CA MET A 112 -12.28 11.98 7.84
C MET A 112 -10.98 12.19 7.06
N CYS A 113 -10.70 11.32 6.09
CA CYS A 113 -9.55 11.46 5.19
C CYS A 113 -9.63 12.75 4.36
N ALA A 114 -10.83 13.09 3.87
CA ALA A 114 -11.06 14.24 2.99
C ALA A 114 -10.78 15.61 3.65
N LYS A 115 -10.70 15.67 4.99
CA LYS A 115 -10.28 16.89 5.71
C LYS A 115 -8.88 17.34 5.31
N CYS A 116 -7.99 16.39 4.98
CA CYS A 116 -6.60 16.64 4.58
C CYS A 116 -6.33 16.19 3.12
N HIS A 117 -6.97 15.11 2.68
CA HIS A 117 -6.72 14.43 1.40
C HIS A 117 -7.92 14.56 0.44
N GLY A 118 -8.47 15.77 0.31
CA GLY A 118 -9.66 16.01 -0.51
C GLY A 118 -9.46 15.69 -2.00
N GLY A 119 -8.25 15.90 -2.52
CA GLY A 119 -7.91 15.59 -3.91
C GLY A 119 -7.88 14.08 -4.17
N GLU A 120 -7.24 13.32 -3.30
CA GLU A 120 -7.13 11.86 -3.39
C GLU A 120 -8.50 11.20 -3.23
N VAL A 121 -9.33 11.67 -2.28
CA VAL A 121 -10.70 11.16 -2.10
C VAL A 121 -11.57 11.45 -3.32
N ALA A 122 -11.46 12.65 -3.91
CA ALA A 122 -12.21 13.00 -5.11
C ALA A 122 -11.82 12.12 -6.32
N GLN A 123 -10.51 11.89 -6.53
CA GLN A 123 -10.01 10.99 -7.57
C GLN A 123 -10.46 9.55 -7.33
N PHE A 124 -10.36 9.05 -6.10
CA PHE A 124 -10.83 7.72 -5.76
C PHE A 124 -12.33 7.54 -6.05
N ASN A 125 -13.16 8.53 -5.68
CA ASN A 125 -14.60 8.50 -5.91
C ASN A 125 -14.98 8.62 -7.39
N ALA A 126 -14.13 9.24 -8.22
CA ALA A 126 -14.30 9.24 -9.68
C ALA A 126 -13.99 7.87 -10.32
N SER A 127 -13.26 7.01 -9.61
CA SER A 127 -12.81 5.73 -10.12
C SER A 127 -13.83 4.61 -9.90
N ARG A 128 -13.63 3.49 -10.61
CA ARG A 128 -14.38 2.25 -10.34
C ARG A 128 -14.08 1.60 -8.98
N HIS A 129 -12.97 1.94 -8.31
CA HIS A 129 -12.74 1.50 -6.93
C HIS A 129 -13.65 2.21 -5.92
N GLY A 130 -14.20 3.37 -6.29
CA GLY A 130 -15.28 4.02 -5.56
C GLY A 130 -16.58 3.23 -5.62
N LEU A 131 -17.71 3.94 -5.60
CA LEU A 131 -19.04 3.33 -5.50
C LEU A 131 -19.32 2.15 -6.48
N PRO A 132 -18.81 2.16 -7.73
CA PRO A 132 -19.03 1.05 -8.66
C PRO A 132 -18.48 -0.30 -8.19
N ALA A 133 -17.42 -0.35 -7.38
CA ALA A 133 -16.88 -1.60 -6.84
C ALA A 133 -17.90 -2.29 -5.92
N TYR A 134 -18.59 -1.52 -5.08
CA TYR A 134 -19.65 -2.02 -4.21
C TYR A 134 -20.89 -2.39 -5.01
N VAL A 135 -21.34 -1.51 -5.91
CA VAL A 135 -22.55 -1.72 -6.72
C VAL A 135 -22.44 -2.98 -7.60
N ALA A 136 -21.25 -3.33 -8.08
CA ALA A 136 -21.03 -4.54 -8.87
C ALA A 136 -21.46 -5.83 -8.15
N VAL A 137 -21.44 -5.86 -6.82
CA VAL A 137 -21.83 -7.02 -6.01
C VAL A 137 -23.20 -6.84 -5.38
N PHE A 138 -23.48 -5.66 -4.81
CA PHE A 138 -24.66 -5.42 -3.97
C PHE A 138 -25.81 -4.72 -4.69
N GLY A 139 -25.57 -4.26 -5.92
CA GLY A 139 -26.50 -3.44 -6.67
C GLY A 139 -26.68 -2.07 -6.02
N THR A 140 -27.75 -1.38 -6.40
CA THR A 140 -28.05 -0.02 -5.87
C THR A 140 -29.26 0.05 -4.94
N GLU A 141 -29.85 -1.08 -4.60
CA GLU A 141 -30.95 -1.11 -3.65
C GLU A 141 -30.49 -0.54 -2.30
N GLY A 142 -31.22 0.47 -1.80
CA GLY A 142 -30.94 1.14 -0.54
C GLY A 142 -29.93 2.30 -0.60
N LEU A 143 -29.38 2.62 -1.78
CA LEU A 143 -28.57 3.83 -1.94
C LEU A 143 -29.44 5.09 -1.94
N SER A 144 -28.94 6.17 -1.33
CA SER A 144 -29.56 7.50 -1.39
C SER A 144 -29.53 8.05 -2.81
N GLN A 145 -30.34 9.08 -3.10
CA GLN A 145 -30.32 9.72 -4.41
C GLN A 145 -28.94 10.32 -4.72
N ASP A 146 -28.28 10.91 -3.73
CA ASP A 146 -26.94 11.49 -3.88
C ASP A 146 -25.90 10.42 -4.26
N LEU A 147 -25.98 9.22 -3.67
CA LEU A 147 -25.14 8.08 -4.04
C LEU A 147 -25.47 7.56 -5.46
N LEU A 148 -26.75 7.55 -5.85
CA LEU A 148 -27.15 7.17 -7.21
C LEU A 148 -26.61 8.17 -8.24
N ASP A 149 -26.62 9.46 -7.92
CA ASP A 149 -26.10 10.54 -8.76
C ASP A 149 -24.57 10.46 -8.86
N MET A 150 -23.88 10.20 -7.74
CA MET A 150 -22.43 9.93 -7.73
C MET A 150 -22.07 8.73 -8.61
N TYR A 151 -22.80 7.63 -8.50
CA TYR A 151 -22.60 6.45 -9.35
C TYR A 151 -22.80 6.77 -10.83
N ALA A 152 -23.82 7.56 -11.16
CA ALA A 152 -24.11 7.98 -12.52
C ALA A 152 -23.07 8.99 -13.08
N ALA A 153 -22.35 9.71 -12.22
CA ALA A 153 -21.30 10.62 -12.68
C ALA A 153 -20.05 9.89 -13.20
N ILE A 154 -19.89 8.59 -12.89
CA ILE A 154 -18.74 7.78 -13.30
C ILE A 154 -19.04 7.17 -14.67
N PRO A 155 -18.30 7.52 -15.75
CA PRO A 155 -18.58 7.07 -17.12
C PRO A 155 -18.67 5.54 -17.22
N GLU A 156 -17.74 4.82 -16.61
CA GLU A 156 -17.71 3.37 -16.60
C GLU A 156 -18.88 2.77 -15.80
N GLY A 157 -19.45 3.54 -14.87
CA GLY A 157 -20.62 3.19 -14.05
C GLY A 157 -21.91 3.09 -14.85
N GLN A 158 -21.90 3.54 -16.10
CA GLN A 158 -23.05 3.52 -17.01
C GLN A 158 -23.19 2.17 -17.73
N PHE A 159 -23.72 1.15 -17.05
CA PHE A 159 -24.33 0.02 -17.75
C PHE A 159 -25.54 -0.54 -16.98
N ALA A 160 -26.67 -0.69 -17.69
CA ALA A 160 -27.98 -1.09 -17.17
C ALA A 160 -28.63 -2.11 -18.13
N PRO A 161 -29.43 -3.07 -17.63
CA PRO A 161 -30.77 -2.74 -17.10
C PRO A 161 -31.12 -3.62 -15.89
N ASP A 162 -30.88 -3.28 -14.62
CA ASP A 162 -30.87 -1.98 -13.96
C ASP A 162 -30.12 -2.07 -12.61
N LYS A 163 -28.78 -2.15 -12.68
CA LYS A 163 -27.86 -2.09 -11.52
C LYS A 163 -27.93 -3.32 -10.59
N SER A 164 -28.04 -4.51 -11.18
CA SER A 164 -28.20 -5.81 -10.51
C SER A 164 -26.96 -6.29 -9.74
N ARG A 165 -27.19 -7.11 -8.71
CA ARG A 165 -26.16 -7.85 -7.96
C ARG A 165 -25.40 -8.84 -8.83
N ASN A 166 -24.13 -9.10 -8.50
CA ASN A 166 -23.37 -10.19 -9.12
C ASN A 166 -24.12 -11.52 -8.90
N ALA A 167 -24.34 -12.28 -9.98
CA ALA A 167 -25.11 -13.53 -9.94
C ALA A 167 -24.50 -14.56 -8.99
N ILE A 168 -23.17 -14.64 -8.90
CA ILE A 168 -22.48 -15.54 -7.97
C ILE A 168 -22.74 -15.09 -6.52
N ALA A 169 -22.59 -13.80 -6.22
CA ALA A 169 -22.88 -13.28 -4.89
C ALA A 169 -24.34 -13.55 -4.45
N ALA A 170 -25.30 -13.42 -5.38
CA ALA A 170 -26.69 -13.76 -5.13
C ALA A 170 -26.91 -15.26 -4.86
N LEU A 171 -26.22 -16.13 -5.61
CA LEU A 171 -26.30 -17.60 -5.46
C LEU A 171 -25.64 -18.09 -4.16
N GLU A 172 -24.50 -17.52 -3.79
CA GLU A 172 -23.74 -17.88 -2.58
C GLU A 172 -24.44 -17.41 -1.29
N GLY A 173 -25.16 -16.29 -1.36
CA GLY A 173 -25.91 -15.74 -0.24
C GLY A 173 -25.04 -15.05 0.83
N PRO A 174 -25.68 -14.33 1.77
CA PRO A 174 -25.02 -13.36 2.64
C PRO A 174 -23.96 -13.95 3.57
N ALA A 175 -24.11 -15.23 3.95
CA ALA A 175 -23.13 -15.89 4.81
C ALA A 175 -21.76 -16.03 4.12
N ILE A 176 -21.76 -16.32 2.81
CA ILE A 176 -20.55 -16.50 2.01
C ILE A 176 -20.05 -15.16 1.47
N THR A 177 -20.95 -14.33 0.95
CA THR A 177 -20.63 -13.01 0.39
C THR A 177 -19.80 -12.16 1.36
N ARG A 178 -20.07 -12.27 2.67
CA ARG A 178 -19.35 -11.56 3.73
C ARG A 178 -17.83 -11.79 3.75
N PHE A 179 -17.38 -13.00 3.43
CA PHE A 179 -15.94 -13.31 3.44
C PHE A 179 -15.35 -13.50 2.05
N ALA A 180 -16.18 -13.75 1.03
CA ALA A 180 -15.74 -13.90 -0.35
C ALA A 180 -15.70 -12.55 -1.09
N CYS A 181 -16.83 -11.84 -1.20
CA CYS A 181 -16.96 -10.65 -2.04
C CYS A 181 -16.69 -9.35 -1.26
N GLU A 182 -17.20 -9.25 -0.03
CA GLU A 182 -17.11 -8.02 0.79
C GLU A 182 -15.67 -7.61 1.10
N SER A 183 -14.76 -8.57 1.26
CA SER A 183 -13.34 -8.28 1.53
C SER A 183 -12.74 -7.39 0.43
N CYS A 184 -13.08 -7.66 -0.83
CA CYS A 184 -12.59 -6.93 -1.99
C CYS A 184 -13.48 -5.74 -2.34
N HIS A 185 -14.79 -5.95 -2.44
CA HIS A 185 -15.72 -4.98 -3.02
C HIS A 185 -16.20 -3.90 -2.05
N ASN A 186 -16.00 -4.07 -0.74
CA ASN A 186 -16.29 -2.99 0.21
C ASN A 186 -15.29 -1.83 0.14
N VAL A 187 -14.25 -1.90 -0.72
CA VAL A 187 -13.39 -0.75 -1.01
C VAL A 187 -14.18 0.49 -1.41
N GLY A 188 -15.30 0.32 -2.10
CA GLY A 188 -16.22 1.38 -2.52
C GLY A 188 -17.53 1.45 -1.73
N ARG A 189 -17.62 0.80 -0.57
CA ARG A 189 -18.87 0.75 0.21
C ARG A 189 -19.19 2.12 0.82
N PRO A 190 -20.42 2.63 0.68
CA PRO A 190 -20.87 3.80 1.43
C PRO A 190 -20.89 3.56 2.94
N ALA A 191 -20.44 4.56 3.69
CA ALA A 191 -20.58 4.61 5.14
C ALA A 191 -21.93 5.22 5.55
N ALA A 192 -22.20 5.25 6.86
CA ALA A 192 -23.47 5.76 7.41
C ALA A 192 -23.65 7.27 7.24
N ASP A 193 -22.56 8.00 7.05
CA ASP A 193 -22.50 9.44 6.72
C ASP A 193 -22.55 9.70 5.20
N GLU A 194 -22.86 8.67 4.41
CA GLU A 194 -22.88 8.65 2.94
C GLU A 194 -21.53 8.90 2.26
N SER A 195 -20.44 8.99 3.03
CA SER A 195 -19.10 9.05 2.44
C SER A 195 -18.75 7.70 1.81
N VAL A 196 -18.12 7.73 0.64
CA VAL A 196 -17.76 6.52 -0.13
C VAL A 196 -16.28 6.25 -0.01
N GLY A 197 -15.92 5.00 0.27
CA GLY A 197 -14.54 4.53 0.20
C GLY A 197 -13.96 4.02 1.52
N GLN A 198 -13.13 2.99 1.41
CA GLN A 198 -12.28 2.48 2.49
C GLN A 198 -10.81 2.68 2.12
N CYS A 199 -10.29 3.89 2.37
CA CYS A 199 -8.93 4.31 1.97
C CYS A 199 -7.83 3.38 2.51
N GLN A 200 -8.07 2.71 3.64
CA GLN A 200 -7.18 1.76 4.27
C GLN A 200 -7.07 0.39 3.57
N LYS A 201 -7.58 0.23 2.34
CA LYS A 201 -7.50 -1.03 1.59
C LYS A 201 -6.15 -1.26 0.91
N CYS A 202 -5.41 -0.19 0.60
CA CYS A 202 -4.11 -0.27 -0.08
C CYS A 202 -2.93 0.12 0.83
N HIS A 203 -3.12 1.13 1.68
CA HIS A 203 -2.19 1.50 2.76
C HIS A 203 -2.92 1.30 4.10
N LEU A 204 -2.68 0.13 4.69
CA LEU A 204 -3.41 -0.37 5.84
C LEU A 204 -3.25 0.55 7.06
N ARG A 205 -4.31 0.60 7.86
CA ARG A 205 -4.24 1.17 9.20
C ARG A 205 -3.32 0.30 10.10
N HIS A 206 -2.61 0.84 11.09
CA HIS A 206 -2.54 2.26 11.45
C HIS A 206 -1.24 2.94 11.00
N GLU A 207 -0.45 2.29 10.16
CA GLU A 207 0.80 2.85 9.65
C GLU A 207 0.59 3.74 8.42
N PHE A 208 -0.40 3.42 7.58
CA PHE A 208 -0.73 4.16 6.36
C PHE A 208 0.48 4.40 5.45
N SER A 209 1.29 3.35 5.28
CA SER A 209 2.59 3.38 4.62
C SER A 209 2.48 3.58 3.09
N LEU A 210 3.20 4.58 2.57
CA LEU A 210 3.37 4.80 1.13
C LEU A 210 4.11 3.64 0.48
N SER A 211 5.13 3.10 1.14
CA SER A 211 5.84 1.91 0.71
C SER A 211 4.86 0.74 0.54
N GLN A 212 4.00 0.47 1.52
CA GLN A 212 3.00 -0.59 1.41
C GLN A 212 2.05 -0.38 0.21
N ALA A 213 1.60 0.85 -0.04
CA ALA A 213 0.76 1.15 -1.20
C ALA A 213 1.45 0.88 -2.55
N ARG A 214 2.79 0.92 -2.59
CA ARG A 214 3.59 0.70 -3.81
C ARG A 214 3.93 -0.76 -4.07
N HIS A 215 3.89 -1.58 -3.02
CA HIS A 215 4.17 -3.01 -3.10
C HIS A 215 3.03 -3.77 -3.80
N PRO A 216 3.33 -4.57 -4.84
CA PRO A 216 2.34 -5.37 -5.56
C PRO A 216 1.42 -6.24 -4.69
N GLU A 217 1.92 -6.70 -3.54
CA GLU A 217 1.20 -7.55 -2.60
C GLU A 217 -0.05 -6.86 -2.04
N THR A 218 -0.07 -5.53 -1.95
CA THR A 218 -1.29 -4.83 -1.50
C THR A 218 -2.45 -5.01 -2.49
N CYS A 219 -2.14 -5.12 -3.78
CA CYS A 219 -3.15 -5.30 -4.83
C CYS A 219 -3.65 -6.75 -4.88
N ASN A 220 -2.80 -7.73 -4.55
CA ASN A 220 -3.11 -9.15 -4.69
C ASN A 220 -4.25 -9.64 -3.77
N ASN A 221 -4.56 -8.88 -2.72
CA ASN A 221 -5.67 -9.18 -1.83
C ASN A 221 -7.01 -9.22 -2.58
N CYS A 222 -7.11 -8.53 -3.72
CA CYS A 222 -8.31 -8.48 -4.56
C CYS A 222 -8.05 -8.85 -6.03
N HIS A 223 -6.91 -8.44 -6.59
CA HIS A 223 -6.57 -8.61 -8.00
C HIS A 223 -5.85 -9.93 -8.28
N ILE A 224 -6.60 -11.02 -8.11
CA ILE A 224 -6.12 -12.39 -8.17
C ILE A 224 -7.25 -13.29 -8.71
N GLY A 225 -6.92 -14.51 -9.11
CA GLY A 225 -7.90 -15.54 -9.38
C GLY A 225 -8.44 -15.51 -10.81
N PRO A 226 -9.47 -16.32 -11.09
CA PRO A 226 -9.76 -16.79 -12.45
C PRO A 226 -10.35 -15.73 -13.39
N ASP A 227 -11.04 -14.73 -12.86
CA ASP A 227 -11.74 -13.70 -13.64
C ASP A 227 -10.87 -12.45 -13.90
N HIS A 228 -9.90 -12.19 -13.02
CA HIS A 228 -8.95 -11.10 -13.18
C HIS A 228 -7.59 -11.43 -12.52
N PRO A 229 -6.75 -12.28 -13.16
CA PRO A 229 -5.51 -12.79 -12.60
C PRO A 229 -4.34 -11.79 -12.73
N GLN A 230 -4.52 -10.53 -12.32
CA GLN A 230 -3.45 -9.53 -12.50
C GLN A 230 -2.20 -9.87 -11.66
N TRP A 231 -2.38 -10.38 -10.44
CA TRP A 231 -1.28 -10.83 -9.59
C TRP A 231 -0.46 -11.92 -10.29
N GLU A 232 -1.11 -12.98 -10.75
CA GLU A 232 -0.46 -14.12 -11.39
C GLU A 232 0.24 -13.71 -12.70
N ILE A 233 -0.41 -12.86 -13.50
CA ILE A 233 0.20 -12.31 -14.72
C ILE A 233 1.44 -11.47 -14.37
N TYR A 234 1.36 -10.63 -13.34
CA TYR A 234 2.46 -9.78 -12.93
C TYR A 234 3.64 -10.62 -12.43
N THR A 235 3.43 -11.55 -11.50
CA THR A 235 4.51 -12.33 -10.87
C THR A 235 5.26 -13.20 -11.86
N GLU A 236 4.58 -13.73 -12.88
CA GLU A 236 5.19 -14.55 -13.93
C GLU A 236 5.83 -13.73 -15.06
N SER A 237 5.63 -12.40 -15.06
CA SER A 237 6.21 -11.51 -16.06
C SER A 237 7.67 -11.17 -15.76
N ALA A 238 8.41 -10.68 -16.77
CA ALA A 238 9.76 -10.15 -16.56
C ALA A 238 9.80 -8.99 -15.55
N HIS A 239 8.73 -8.20 -15.43
CA HIS A 239 8.63 -7.14 -14.42
C HIS A 239 8.52 -7.72 -13.01
N GLY A 240 7.64 -8.70 -12.81
CA GLY A 240 7.48 -9.39 -11.54
C GLY A 240 8.73 -10.15 -11.11
N ILE A 241 9.43 -10.78 -12.06
CA ILE A 241 10.72 -11.44 -11.78
C ILE A 241 11.77 -10.41 -11.34
N ALA A 242 11.86 -9.25 -12.00
CA ALA A 242 12.79 -8.19 -11.60
C ALA A 242 12.46 -7.63 -10.20
N TYR A 243 11.18 -7.43 -9.91
CA TYR A 243 10.71 -7.07 -8.57
C TYR A 243 11.06 -8.14 -7.53
N ALA A 244 10.74 -9.41 -7.77
CA ALA A 244 10.99 -10.49 -6.80
C ALA A 244 12.48 -10.76 -6.55
N THR A 245 13.36 -10.42 -7.50
CA THR A 245 14.81 -10.68 -7.39
C THR A 245 15.63 -9.46 -6.97
N GLY A 246 15.07 -8.25 -7.01
CA GLY A 246 15.79 -7.01 -6.69
C GLY A 246 15.02 -5.96 -5.90
N GLY A 247 13.71 -6.16 -5.68
CA GLY A 247 12.78 -5.20 -5.07
C GLY A 247 13.18 -4.74 -3.67
N ASP A 248 13.83 -5.61 -2.89
CA ASP A 248 14.33 -5.28 -1.54
C ASP A 248 15.35 -4.12 -1.53
N SER A 249 15.96 -3.83 -2.68
CA SER A 249 16.95 -2.76 -2.83
C SER A 249 16.39 -1.45 -3.41
N TRP A 250 15.09 -1.41 -3.70
CA TRP A 250 14.44 -0.25 -4.33
C TRP A 250 14.07 0.82 -3.30
N ASN A 251 13.86 2.04 -3.78
CA ASN A 251 13.49 3.17 -2.92
C ASN A 251 11.97 3.29 -2.80
N TRP A 252 11.38 2.50 -1.90
CA TRP A 252 9.92 2.45 -1.71
C TRP A 252 9.30 3.72 -1.11
N ASP A 253 10.11 4.53 -0.44
CA ASP A 253 9.70 5.78 0.22
C ASP A 253 10.04 7.04 -0.59
N ALA A 254 10.50 6.88 -1.84
CA ALA A 254 10.76 8.00 -2.75
C ALA A 254 9.56 8.96 -2.81
N GLU A 255 9.79 10.27 -2.74
CA GLU A 255 8.69 11.23 -2.73
C GLU A 255 7.79 11.09 -3.98
N PRO A 256 6.46 11.19 -3.85
CA PRO A 256 5.58 11.18 -5.00
C PRO A 256 5.97 12.28 -6.01
N GLY A 257 6.08 11.93 -7.29
CA GLY A 257 6.54 12.86 -8.34
C GLY A 257 8.04 12.89 -8.57
N THR A 258 8.85 12.20 -7.75
CA THR A 258 10.31 12.17 -7.91
C THR A 258 10.84 10.82 -8.39
N LEU A 259 9.97 9.86 -8.70
CA LEU A 259 10.37 8.50 -9.09
C LEU A 259 11.26 8.51 -10.35
N THR A 260 12.42 7.88 -10.24
CA THR A 260 13.32 7.63 -11.36
C THR A 260 13.58 6.13 -11.53
N VAL A 261 14.27 5.77 -12.62
CA VAL A 261 14.74 4.38 -12.84
C VAL A 261 15.74 3.90 -11.79
N ASN A 262 16.34 4.81 -11.01
CA ASN A 262 17.19 4.44 -9.88
C ASN A 262 16.38 4.05 -8.65
N ASP A 263 15.18 4.61 -8.49
CA ASP A 263 14.26 4.27 -7.40
C ASP A 263 13.52 2.97 -7.72
N PHE A 264 13.02 2.85 -8.96
CA PHE A 264 12.26 1.72 -9.47
C PHE A 264 12.80 1.25 -10.83
N PRO A 265 13.78 0.32 -10.85
CA PRO A 265 14.35 -0.24 -12.08
C PRO A 265 13.38 -1.07 -12.94
N ALA A 266 12.29 -1.59 -12.33
CA ALA A 266 11.21 -2.26 -13.03
C ALA A 266 9.85 -1.80 -12.46
N PRO A 267 8.77 -1.86 -13.26
CA PRO A 267 7.47 -1.36 -12.81
C PRO A 267 6.78 -2.32 -11.85
N THR A 268 6.00 -1.76 -10.93
CA THR A 268 4.99 -2.44 -10.11
C THR A 268 3.57 -2.07 -10.57
N CYS A 269 2.57 -2.67 -9.93
CA CYS A 269 1.16 -2.28 -10.10
C CYS A 269 0.98 -0.76 -9.90
N ALA A 270 1.50 -0.23 -8.79
CA ALA A 270 1.36 1.18 -8.44
C ALA A 270 2.09 2.11 -9.42
N THR A 271 3.32 1.78 -9.85
CA THR A 271 4.06 2.65 -10.78
C THR A 271 3.35 2.82 -12.12
N CYS A 272 2.69 1.76 -12.60
CA CYS A 272 1.91 1.81 -13.83
C CYS A 272 0.58 2.54 -13.65
N HIS A 273 -0.17 2.22 -12.59
CA HIS A 273 -1.57 2.61 -12.47
C HIS A 273 -1.84 3.86 -11.61
N MET A 274 -0.93 4.26 -10.72
CA MET A 274 -1.21 5.30 -9.72
C MET A 274 -0.08 6.32 -9.53
N SER A 275 1.17 5.86 -9.37
CA SER A 275 2.30 6.74 -9.07
C SER A 275 2.58 7.70 -10.23
N ALA A 276 3.14 8.86 -9.91
CA ALA A 276 3.62 9.78 -10.92
C ALA A 276 4.72 9.13 -11.77
N THR A 277 4.68 9.41 -13.07
CA THR A 277 5.76 9.15 -14.02
C THR A 277 6.19 10.49 -14.61
N LYS A 278 7.18 10.48 -15.52
CA LYS A 278 7.66 11.70 -16.18
C LYS A 278 6.54 12.53 -16.83
N ASP A 279 5.57 11.85 -17.43
CA ASP A 279 4.54 12.47 -18.25
C ASP A 279 3.12 12.37 -17.63
N GLN A 280 3.01 11.81 -16.41
CA GLN A 280 1.71 11.60 -15.75
C GLN A 280 1.80 11.91 -14.24
N PRO A 281 0.86 12.71 -13.69
CA PRO A 281 0.81 12.98 -12.25
C PRO A 281 0.33 11.77 -11.44
N VAL A 282 0.52 11.83 -10.12
CA VAL A 282 -0.11 10.87 -9.20
C VAL A 282 -1.62 10.91 -9.34
N THR A 283 -2.28 9.75 -9.25
CA THR A 283 -3.74 9.65 -9.26
C THR A 283 -4.22 8.53 -8.34
N HIS A 284 -5.33 8.77 -7.64
CA HIS A 284 -6.14 7.73 -6.99
C HIS A 284 -7.30 7.24 -7.88
N ASP A 285 -7.45 7.81 -9.07
CA ASP A 285 -8.28 7.26 -10.13
C ASP A 285 -7.47 6.31 -11.02
N VAL A 286 -7.57 5.02 -10.68
CA VAL A 286 -6.92 3.92 -11.40
C VAL A 286 -7.51 3.67 -12.79
N GLY A 287 -8.68 4.23 -13.11
CA GLY A 287 -9.32 4.15 -14.40
C GLY A 287 -8.62 4.98 -15.48
N MET A 288 -8.01 6.11 -15.11
CA MET A 288 -7.44 7.06 -16.08
C MET A 288 -6.32 6.50 -16.97
N ARG A 289 -5.71 5.38 -16.59
CA ARG A 289 -4.54 4.80 -17.29
C ARG A 289 -4.83 3.48 -17.98
N ILE A 290 -6.08 3.02 -18.00
CA ILE A 290 -6.42 1.75 -18.65
C ILE A 290 -6.46 1.92 -20.16
N SER A 291 -5.82 1.01 -20.89
CA SER A 291 -5.88 0.97 -22.36
C SER A 291 -6.98 0.05 -22.90
N TRP A 292 -7.44 -0.88 -22.06
CA TRP A 292 -8.44 -1.89 -22.34
C TRP A 292 -9.27 -2.13 -21.10
N ASN A 293 -10.58 -2.22 -21.29
CA ASN A 293 -11.53 -2.66 -20.30
C ASN A 293 -11.71 -4.18 -20.44
N ASN A 294 -11.30 -4.92 -19.40
CA ASN A 294 -11.31 -6.39 -19.34
C ASN A 294 -12.56 -6.97 -18.65
N ARG A 295 -13.53 -6.12 -18.27
CA ARG A 295 -14.78 -6.55 -17.62
C ARG A 295 -15.75 -7.26 -18.59
N PRO A 296 -15.93 -6.78 -19.83
CA PRO A 296 -16.82 -7.46 -20.76
C PRO A 296 -16.20 -8.78 -21.25
N ALA A 297 -17.03 -9.69 -21.76
CA ALA A 297 -16.59 -10.98 -22.28
C ALA A 297 -15.53 -10.88 -23.39
N VAL A 298 -15.49 -9.74 -24.09
CA VAL A 298 -14.44 -9.37 -25.03
C VAL A 298 -13.89 -8.02 -24.60
N SER A 299 -12.58 -7.92 -24.43
CA SER A 299 -11.93 -6.67 -24.05
C SER A 299 -12.22 -5.57 -25.08
N ILE A 300 -12.63 -4.41 -24.60
CA ILE A 300 -12.94 -3.25 -25.43
C ILE A 300 -12.14 -2.03 -24.99
N ARG A 301 -11.99 -1.09 -25.90
CA ARG A 301 -11.36 0.20 -25.64
C ARG A 301 -12.24 1.05 -24.70
N PRO A 302 -11.68 1.79 -23.72
CA PRO A 302 -12.46 2.65 -22.83
C PRO A 302 -13.35 3.64 -23.58
N GLU A 303 -12.85 4.19 -24.69
CA GLU A 303 -13.61 5.10 -25.56
C GLU A 303 -14.87 4.46 -26.18
N VAL A 304 -14.97 3.13 -26.13
CA VAL A 304 -16.14 2.36 -26.58
C VAL A 304 -17.01 1.90 -25.41
N SER A 305 -16.44 1.63 -24.23
CA SER A 305 -17.21 1.22 -23.06
C SER A 305 -17.81 2.37 -22.27
N ASP A 306 -17.23 3.55 -22.40
CA ASP A 306 -17.53 4.72 -21.56
C ASP A 306 -18.26 5.81 -22.36
N ALA A 307 -18.56 5.53 -23.64
CA ALA A 307 -19.36 6.36 -24.54
C ALA A 307 -20.84 5.99 -24.47
#